data_AF-R6SBC0-F1
#
_entry.id   AF-R6SBC0-F1
#
_cell.length_a   1.000
_cell.length_b   1.000
_cell.length_c   1.000
_cell.angle_alpha   90.00
_cell.angle_beta   90.00
_cell.angle_gamma   90.00
#
_symmetry.space_group_name_H-M   'P 1'
#
loop_
_entity.id
_entity.type
_entity.pdbx_description
1 polymer ?
#
loop_
_entity_poly.entity_id
_entity_poly.type
_entity_poly.pdbx_seq_one_letter_code
_entity_poly.pdbx_strand_id
1 'polypeptide(L)'
;MEFKKTWNCEVTFYTNPKYNNANYENLITKLYEIQNKWNIGIIDFYYYKNMEALDNNTLSSYMSDAIHPNSKGYAWMGKIMSEYLKASFAKKHPNIKI
;
A
#
# COMPACT_ATOMS: atom_id res chain seq x y z
N MET A 1 3.77 -18.15 9.59
CA MET A 1 3.31 -18.27 8.20
C MET A 1 4.41 -18.90 7.37
N GLU A 2 4.11 -19.84 6.47
CA GLU A 2 5.13 -20.67 5.80
C GLU A 2 6.12 -19.88 4.94
N PHE A 3 5.72 -18.74 4.37
CA PHE A 3 6.62 -17.93 3.55
C PHE A 3 7.82 -17.36 4.33
N LYS A 4 7.63 -16.92 5.58
CA LYS A 4 8.75 -16.44 6.43
C LYS A 4 9.73 -17.58 6.72
N LYS A 5 9.23 -18.81 6.90
CA LYS A 5 10.06 -19.99 7.16
C LYS A 5 10.80 -20.48 5.91
N THR A 6 10.13 -20.44 4.76
CA THR A 6 10.63 -21.01 3.51
C THR A 6 11.53 -20.04 2.75
N TRP A 7 11.15 -18.77 2.67
CA TRP A 7 11.77 -17.76 1.81
C TRP A 7 12.38 -16.59 2.58
N ASN A 8 12.13 -16.49 3.89
CA ASN A 8 12.57 -15.36 4.72
C ASN A 8 12.19 -13.97 4.17
N CYS A 9 11.12 -13.91 3.38
CA CYS A 9 10.66 -12.67 2.75
C CYS A 9 9.66 -11.92 3.64
N GLU A 10 9.62 -10.60 3.47
CA GLU A 10 8.54 -9.77 3.99
C GLU A 10 7.40 -9.72 2.98
N VAL A 11 6.17 -9.63 3.48
CA VAL A 11 4.97 -9.52 2.63
C VAL A 11 4.32 -8.19 2.92
N THR A 12 4.05 -7.44 1.87
CA THR A 12 3.35 -6.16 1.90
C THR A 12 2.23 -6.20 0.88
N PHE A 13 1.02 -5.79 1.29
CA PHE A 13 -0.10 -5.54 0.39
C PHE A 13 -0.22 -4.04 0.12
N TYR A 14 -0.77 -3.67 -1.02
CA TYR A 14 -1.21 -2.30 -1.28
C TYR A 14 -2.68 -2.29 -1.68
N THR A 15 -3.38 -1.23 -1.31
CA THR A 15 -4.80 -1.02 -1.68
C THR A 15 -4.90 -0.08 -2.89
N ASN A 16 -6.05 -0.06 -3.53
CA ASN A 16 -6.38 0.92 -4.55
C ASN A 16 -6.78 2.23 -3.88
N PRO A 17 -6.63 3.40 -4.55
CA PRO A 17 -7.23 4.63 -4.08
C PRO A 17 -8.75 4.48 -3.91
N LYS A 18 -9.33 5.36 -3.08
CA LYS A 18 -10.73 5.25 -2.67
C LYS A 18 -11.70 5.25 -3.85
N TYR A 19 -12.59 4.27 -3.87
CA TYR A 19 -13.74 4.18 -4.78
C TYR A 19 -14.93 3.54 -4.07
N ASN A 20 -16.16 3.79 -4.54
CA ASN A 20 -17.37 3.37 -3.83
C ASN A 20 -17.66 1.87 -4.01
N ASN A 21 -17.08 1.01 -3.15
CA ASN A 21 -17.32 -0.42 -3.16
C ASN A 21 -17.20 -1.04 -1.76
N ALA A 22 -18.33 -1.45 -1.19
CA ALA A 22 -18.39 -2.01 0.17
C ALA A 22 -17.60 -3.32 0.32
N ASN A 23 -17.52 -4.17 -0.71
CA ASN A 23 -16.74 -5.41 -0.65
C ASN A 23 -15.25 -5.12 -0.60
N TYR A 24 -14.78 -4.09 -1.31
CA TYR A 24 -13.39 -3.66 -1.27
C TYR A 24 -13.03 -3.04 0.08
N GLU A 25 -13.92 -2.24 0.65
CA GLU A 25 -13.74 -1.69 1.99
C GLU A 25 -13.67 -2.79 3.07
N ASN A 26 -14.50 -3.82 2.93
CA ASN A 26 -14.41 -5.01 3.79
C ASN A 26 -13.10 -5.78 3.59
N LEU A 27 -12.59 -5.89 2.35
CA LEU A 27 -11.26 -6.47 2.09
C LEU A 27 -10.16 -5.72 2.86
N ILE A 28 -10.21 -4.39 2.90
CA ILE A 28 -9.22 -3.57 3.63
C ILE A 28 -9.32 -3.85 5.14
N THR A 29 -10.53 -3.94 5.69
CA THR A 29 -10.75 -4.36 7.08
C THR A 29 -10.10 -5.72 7.37
N LYS A 30 -10.29 -6.69 6.48
CA LYS A 30 -9.65 -8.02 6.60
C LYS A 30 -8.13 -7.97 6.47
N LEU A 31 -7.58 -7.09 5.63
CA LEU A 31 -6.13 -6.87 5.58
C LEU A 31 -5.60 -6.39 6.94
N TYR A 32 -6.31 -5.51 7.65
CA TYR A 32 -5.89 -5.08 8.99
C TYR A 32 -5.91 -6.21 10.03
N GLU A 33 -6.93 -7.08 10.00
CA GLU A 33 -6.95 -8.29 10.83
C GLU A 33 -5.73 -9.20 10.55
N ILE A 34 -5.38 -9.37 9.26
CA ILE A 34 -4.23 -10.14 8.80
C ILE A 34 -2.90 -9.48 9.24
N GLN A 35 -2.79 -8.16 9.14
CA GLN A 35 -1.64 -7.39 9.62
C GLN A 35 -1.41 -7.63 11.12
N ASN A 36 -2.45 -7.56 11.93
CA ASN A 36 -2.33 -7.81 13.37
C ASN A 36 -1.88 -9.25 13.68
N LYS A 37 -2.38 -10.23 12.90
CA LYS A 37 -2.06 -11.65 13.13
C LYS A 37 -0.64 -12.04 12.70
N TRP A 38 -0.16 -11.50 11.58
CA TRP A 38 1.06 -12.01 10.93
C TRP A 38 2.16 -10.96 10.74
N ASN A 39 1.90 -9.72 11.15
CA ASN A 39 2.80 -8.58 11.01
C ASN A 39 3.26 -8.42 9.55
N ILE A 40 2.27 -8.24 8.66
CA ILE A 40 2.48 -7.91 7.24
C ILE A 40 2.44 -6.39 7.04
N GLY A 41 3.15 -5.90 6.03
CA GLY A 41 3.05 -4.52 5.59
C GLY A 41 1.73 -4.25 4.87
N ILE A 42 1.21 -3.03 4.99
CA ILE A 42 0.08 -2.53 4.20
C ILE A 42 0.39 -1.09 3.79
N ILE A 43 0.33 -0.83 2.50
CA ILE A 43 0.34 0.52 1.92
C ILE A 43 -1.11 0.86 1.56
N ASP A 44 -1.78 1.63 2.42
CA ASP A 44 -3.21 1.89 2.29
C ASP A 44 -3.49 3.21 1.59
N PHE A 45 -3.68 3.15 0.28
CA PHE A 45 -4.08 4.28 -0.56
C PHE A 45 -5.58 4.63 -0.43
N TYR A 46 -6.40 3.73 0.11
CA TYR A 46 -7.85 3.94 0.26
C TYR A 46 -8.16 4.90 1.41
N TYR A 47 -7.47 4.75 2.54
CA TYR A 47 -7.58 5.65 3.70
C TYR A 47 -6.36 6.55 3.91
N TYR A 48 -5.41 6.55 2.99
CA TYR A 48 -4.16 7.31 3.09
C TYR A 48 -3.39 7.06 4.41
N LYS A 49 -3.34 5.79 4.85
CA LYS A 49 -2.69 5.46 6.12
C LYS A 49 -1.18 5.69 6.02
N ASN A 50 -0.63 6.51 6.93
CA ASN A 50 0.78 6.89 6.99
C ASN A 50 1.30 7.57 5.71
N MET A 51 0.44 8.26 4.97
CA MET A 51 0.80 9.08 3.82
C MET A 51 -0.05 10.34 3.79
N GLU A 52 0.36 11.33 3.00
CA GLU A 52 -0.45 12.52 2.77
C GLU A 52 -1.69 12.18 1.93
N ALA A 53 -2.85 12.66 2.37
CA ALA A 53 -4.09 12.48 1.64
C ALA A 53 -4.16 13.42 0.44
N LEU A 54 -4.61 12.90 -0.71
CA LEU A 54 -4.98 13.73 -1.84
C LEU A 54 -6.39 14.27 -1.65
N ASP A 55 -6.61 15.52 -2.03
CA ASP A 55 -7.97 16.04 -2.18
C ASP A 55 -8.71 15.34 -3.34
N ASN A 56 -10.03 15.45 -3.35
CA ASN A 56 -10.88 14.76 -4.32
C ASN A 56 -10.60 15.16 -5.79
N ASN A 57 -10.23 16.42 -6.05
CA ASN A 57 -9.96 16.88 -7.41
C ASN A 57 -8.63 16.32 -7.90
N THR A 58 -7.61 16.35 -7.04
CA THR A 58 -6.30 15.76 -7.33
C THR A 58 -6.43 14.25 -7.55
N LEU A 59 -7.12 13.54 -6.67
CA LEU A 59 -7.39 12.11 -6.84
C LEU A 59 -8.12 11.83 -8.16
N SER A 60 -9.19 12.56 -8.46
CA SER A 60 -9.95 12.40 -9.72
C SER A 60 -9.05 12.58 -10.94
N SER A 61 -8.14 13.56 -10.92
CA SER A 61 -7.18 13.79 -12.01
C SER A 61 -6.15 12.65 -12.20
N TYR A 62 -6.00 11.77 -11.21
CA TYR A 62 -5.08 10.64 -11.19
C TYR A 62 -5.75 9.31 -11.56
N MET A 63 -7.07 9.32 -11.80
CA MET A 63 -7.85 8.15 -12.16
C MET A 63 -8.27 8.21 -13.63
N SER A 64 -8.19 7.07 -14.34
CA SER A 64 -8.71 6.92 -15.71
C SER A 64 -10.21 6.64 -15.70
N ASP A 65 -10.66 5.89 -14.69
CA ASP A 65 -12.05 5.55 -14.44
C ASP A 65 -12.28 5.40 -12.93
N ALA A 66 -13.42 4.85 -12.52
CA ALA A 66 -13.77 4.72 -11.11
C ALA A 66 -12.80 3.88 -10.28
N ILE A 67 -12.00 2.99 -10.87
CA ILE A 67 -11.13 2.05 -10.14
C ILE A 67 -9.68 2.01 -10.65
N HIS A 68 -9.39 2.43 -11.88
CA HIS A 68 -8.05 2.35 -12.44
C HIS A 68 -7.33 3.70 -12.40
N PRO A 69 -6.16 3.81 -11.73
CA PRO A 69 -5.28 4.95 -11.87
C PRO A 69 -4.86 5.16 -13.33
N ASN A 70 -4.61 6.41 -13.71
CA ASN A 70 -3.93 6.74 -14.96
C ASN A 70 -2.40 6.76 -14.75
N SER A 71 -1.64 7.19 -15.77
CA SER A 71 -0.18 7.25 -15.67
C SER A 71 0.33 8.14 -14.52
N LYS A 72 -0.34 9.26 -14.22
CA LYS A 72 -0.01 10.12 -13.07
C LYS A 72 -0.33 9.42 -11.75
N GLY A 73 -1.49 8.75 -11.67
CA GLY A 73 -1.87 7.99 -10.49
C GLY A 73 -0.89 6.85 -10.18
N TYR A 74 -0.50 6.06 -11.18
CA TYR A 74 0.51 5.02 -11.00
C TYR A 74 1.90 5.58 -10.67
N ALA A 75 2.29 6.72 -11.23
CA ALA A 75 3.56 7.38 -10.86
C ALA A 75 3.55 7.83 -9.39
N TRP A 76 2.45 8.42 -8.92
CA TRP A 76 2.28 8.79 -7.53
C TRP A 76 2.30 7.56 -6.59
N MET A 77 1.52 6.52 -6.91
CA MET A 77 1.53 5.27 -6.14
C MET A 77 2.92 4.64 -6.11
N GLY A 78 3.63 4.61 -7.24
CA GLY A 78 4.98 4.08 -7.35
C GLY A 78 5.99 4.83 -6.48
N LYS A 79 5.89 6.16 -6.38
CA LYS A 79 6.71 6.96 -5.45
C LYS A 79 6.49 6.53 -4.00
N ILE A 80 5.22 6.46 -3.56
CA ILE A 80 4.86 6.07 -2.19
C ILE A 80 5.32 4.63 -1.90
N MET A 81 5.09 3.70 -2.83
CA MET A 81 5.55 2.30 -2.68
C MET A 81 7.08 2.21 -2.57
N SER A 82 7.81 2.94 -3.42
CA SER A 82 9.26 2.97 -3.38
C SER A 82 9.77 3.50 -2.04
N GLU A 83 9.21 4.61 -1.54
CA GLU A 83 9.58 5.19 -0.25
C GLU A 83 9.31 4.22 0.91
N TYR A 84 8.14 3.59 0.92
CA TYR A 84 7.78 2.58 1.92
C TYR A 84 8.74 1.39 1.91
N LEU A 85 9.02 0.81 0.73
CA LEU A 85 9.85 -0.38 0.61
C LEU A 85 11.32 -0.07 0.96
N LYS A 86 11.84 1.10 0.58
CA LYS A 86 13.17 1.57 1.01
C LYS A 86 13.25 1.68 2.54
N ALA A 87 12.24 2.28 3.17
CA ALA A 87 12.19 2.40 4.63
C ALA A 87 12.10 1.03 5.33
N SER A 88 11.28 0.11 4.81
CA SER A 88 11.17 -1.26 5.33
C SER A 88 12.51 -1.99 5.21
N PHE A 89 13.15 -1.89 4.06
CA PHE A 89 14.47 -2.49 3.83
C PHE A 89 15.53 -1.93 4.78
N ALA A 90 15.64 -0.60 4.88
CA ALA A 90 16.63 0.03 5.77
C ALA A 90 16.42 -0.36 7.24
N LYS A 91 15.16 -0.47 7.68
CA LYS A 91 14.84 -0.94 9.04
C LYS A 91 15.29 -2.38 9.30
N LYS A 92 15.13 -3.27 8.31
CA LYS A 92 15.57 -4.68 8.40
C LYS A 92 17.07 -4.84 8.22
N HIS A 93 17.70 -3.95 7.46
CA HIS A 93 19.11 -4.01 7.07
C HIS A 93 19.83 -2.70 7.40
N PRO A 94 19.98 -2.32 8.70
CA PRO A 94 20.47 -1.00 9.10
C PRO A 94 21.92 -0.72 8.67
N ASN A 95 22.67 -1.74 8.29
CA ASN A 95 24.07 -1.64 7.86
C ASN A 95 24.22 -1.57 6.32
N ILE A 96 23.13 -1.63 5.56
CA ILE A 96 23.14 -1.56 4.09
C ILE A 96 22.55 -0.21 3.66
N LYS A 97 23.30 0.55 2.86
CA LYS A 97 22.83 1.82 2.28
C LYS A 97 22.31 1.56 0.86
N ILE A 98 21.14 2.13 0.54
CA ILE A 98 20.43 2.09 -0.75
C ILE A 98 19.91 3.47 -1.11
#